data_AF-A0A356B3M2-F1
#
_entry.id   AF-A0A356B3M2-F1
#
_cell.length_a   1.000
_cell.length_b   1.000
_cell.length_c   1.000
_cell.angle_alpha   90.00
_cell.angle_beta   90.00
_cell.angle_gamma   90.00
#
_symmetry.space_group_name_H-M   'P 1'
#
loop_
_entity.id
_entity.type
_entity.pdbx_description
1 polymer ?
#
loop_
_entity_poly.entity_id
_entity_poly.type
_entity_poly.pdbx_seq_one_letter_code
_entity_poly.pdbx_strand_id
1 'polypeptide(L)'
;NYIHHNQRNGLGYGISHGKAVSLIEYNLFNANRHDLAGTGAPGSGYTARNNIQMGVSLSHCFDMHGGRDRGDGTDIAGDTILMYNNVFLSDKLPYAMRGAPQVIQKFYSNIVWPSLDSLDNTRLYGRNDKEKSRVEMTDNVFNAGKNPVVVP
;
A
#
# COMPACT_ATOMS: atom_id res chain seq x y z
N ASN A 1 -14.58 7.27 8.25
CA ASN A 1 -14.89 8.28 7.17
C ASN A 1 -15.19 7.56 5.86
N TYR A 2 -15.83 8.22 4.88
CA TYR A 2 -15.95 7.73 3.50
C TYR A 2 -15.24 8.68 2.54
N ILE A 3 -14.15 8.22 1.93
CA ILE A 3 -13.23 9.04 1.13
C ILE A 3 -13.21 8.50 -0.30
N HIS A 4 -13.79 9.26 -1.22
CA HIS A 4 -14.10 8.71 -2.53
C HIS A 4 -14.22 9.71 -3.68
N HIS A 5 -14.20 9.18 -4.91
CA HIS A 5 -14.29 9.92 -6.18
C HIS A 5 -13.23 11.01 -6.35
N ASN A 6 -12.00 10.70 -5.94
CA ASN A 6 -10.84 11.59 -6.16
C ASN A 6 -10.04 11.21 -7.42
N GLN A 7 -10.51 10.27 -8.24
CA GLN A 7 -9.83 9.79 -9.45
C GLN A 7 -9.34 10.92 -10.37
N ARG A 8 -8.02 10.92 -10.63
CA ARG A 8 -7.40 11.78 -11.64
C ARG A 8 -6.17 11.07 -12.20
N ASN A 9 -5.90 11.16 -13.50
CA ASN A 9 -4.66 10.59 -14.04
C ASN A 9 -3.44 11.34 -13.46
N GLY A 10 -2.45 10.60 -12.96
CA GLY A 10 -1.25 11.12 -12.30
C GLY A 10 -1.43 11.70 -10.89
N LEU A 11 -2.66 11.87 -10.38
CA LEU A 11 -2.99 12.46 -9.07
C LEU A 11 -4.23 11.76 -8.46
N GLY A 12 -4.90 12.37 -7.49
CA GLY A 12 -6.21 11.87 -7.03
C GLY A 12 -6.14 10.94 -5.84
N TYR A 13 -5.57 11.45 -4.76
CA TYR A 13 -5.33 10.69 -3.54
C TYR A 13 -6.46 10.90 -2.54
N GLY A 14 -6.91 9.84 -1.88
CA GLY A 14 -7.88 9.95 -0.78
C GLY A 14 -7.25 10.67 0.42
N ILE A 15 -6.13 10.13 0.90
CA ILE A 15 -5.27 10.76 1.90
C ILE A 15 -3.88 10.93 1.29
N SER A 16 -3.28 12.10 1.49
CA SER A 16 -1.89 12.32 1.14
C SER A 16 -1.16 13.13 2.20
N HIS A 17 0.10 12.77 2.45
CA HIS A 17 0.95 13.42 3.44
C HIS A 17 2.39 13.58 2.91
N GLY A 18 3.04 14.64 3.36
CA GLY A 18 4.43 14.96 3.05
C GLY A 18 5.43 14.22 3.94
N LYS A 19 6.44 14.94 4.44
CA LYS A 19 7.33 14.41 5.48
C LYS A 19 6.60 14.39 6.83
N ALA A 20 5.88 13.32 7.10
CA ALA A 20 5.11 13.12 8.32
C ALA A 20 4.97 11.64 8.67
N VAL A 21 4.60 11.36 9.92
CA VAL A 21 4.15 10.04 10.37
C VAL A 21 2.67 10.10 10.70
N SER A 22 1.87 9.19 10.13
CA SER A 22 0.40 9.28 10.18
C SER A 22 -0.26 7.97 10.59
N LEU A 23 -1.37 8.08 11.32
CA LEU A 23 -2.28 6.96 11.61
C LEU A 23 -3.55 7.11 10.77
N ILE A 24 -3.86 6.09 9.98
CA ILE A 24 -5.00 6.05 9.07
C ILE A 24 -5.82 4.81 9.41
N GLU A 25 -6.94 5.00 10.11
CA GLU A 25 -7.76 3.89 10.57
C GLU A 25 -9.27 4.11 10.46
N TYR A 26 -10.01 3.01 10.31
CA TYR A 26 -11.47 2.99 10.26
C TYR A 26 -12.09 3.87 9.14
N ASN A 27 -11.47 3.82 7.95
CA ASN A 27 -11.95 4.51 6.76
C ASN A 27 -12.52 3.55 5.72
N LEU A 28 -13.49 4.05 4.96
CA LEU A 28 -13.98 3.47 3.73
C LEU A 28 -13.39 4.26 2.56
N PHE A 29 -12.77 3.57 1.60
CA PHE A 29 -12.17 4.18 0.42
C PHE A 29 -12.79 3.62 -0.85
N ASN A 30 -13.03 4.48 -1.85
CA ASN A 30 -13.50 4.04 -3.16
C ASN A 30 -13.22 5.06 -4.26
N ALA A 31 -13.02 4.63 -5.49
CA ALA A 31 -12.84 5.53 -6.65
C ALA A 31 -11.78 6.64 -6.42
N ASN A 32 -10.66 6.30 -5.76
CA ASN A 32 -9.45 7.11 -5.72
C ASN A 32 -8.45 6.58 -6.75
N ARG A 33 -7.36 7.32 -7.02
CA ARG A 33 -6.19 6.74 -7.70
C ARG A 33 -5.34 5.93 -6.73
N HIS A 34 -5.03 6.55 -5.60
CA HIS A 34 -4.48 5.90 -4.41
C HIS A 34 -5.38 6.32 -3.23
N ASP A 35 -5.78 5.39 -2.40
CA ASP A 35 -6.53 5.67 -1.18
C ASP A 35 -5.64 6.38 -0.16
N LEU A 36 -4.36 6.03 -0.14
CA LEU A 36 -3.32 6.63 0.70
C LEU A 36 -2.04 6.82 -0.12
N ALA A 37 -1.43 8.00 -0.04
CA ALA A 37 -0.14 8.28 -0.69
C ALA A 37 0.80 9.11 0.21
N GLY A 38 1.96 8.54 0.53
CA GLY A 38 3.08 9.27 1.15
C GLY A 38 4.14 9.68 0.15
N THR A 39 4.85 10.78 0.43
CA THR A 39 5.95 11.24 -0.44
C THR A 39 7.18 10.33 -0.39
N GLY A 40 7.36 9.52 0.66
CA GLY A 40 8.54 8.68 0.82
C GLY A 40 9.79 9.43 1.24
N ALA A 41 9.65 10.68 1.70
CA ALA A 41 10.77 11.42 2.25
C ALA A 41 11.37 10.67 3.46
N PRO A 42 12.70 10.66 3.66
CA PRO A 42 13.32 10.15 4.88
C PRO A 42 12.65 10.74 6.14
N GLY A 43 12.31 9.89 7.12
CA GLY A 43 11.55 10.28 8.32
C GLY A 43 10.03 10.30 8.16
N SER A 44 9.49 9.90 7.00
CA SER A 44 8.03 9.76 6.80
C SER A 44 7.58 8.31 6.95
N GLY A 45 6.30 8.09 7.24
CA GLY A 45 5.77 6.74 7.43
C GLY A 45 4.29 6.74 7.79
N TYR A 46 3.66 5.57 7.76
CA TYR A 46 2.27 5.47 8.21
C TYR A 46 1.95 4.13 8.84
N THR A 47 0.92 4.15 9.68
CA THR A 47 0.15 2.97 10.06
C THR A 47 -1.23 3.06 9.45
N ALA A 48 -1.57 2.13 8.56
CA ALA A 48 -2.88 2.00 7.95
C ALA A 48 -3.54 0.71 8.45
N ARG A 49 -4.61 0.83 9.24
CA ARG A 49 -5.29 -0.34 9.81
C ARG A 49 -6.80 -0.24 9.85
N ASN A 50 -7.49 -1.37 9.80
CA ASN A 50 -8.95 -1.44 9.93
C ASN A 50 -9.69 -0.58 8.88
N ASN A 51 -9.11 -0.40 7.69
CA ASN A 51 -9.74 0.30 6.57
C ASN A 51 -10.35 -0.69 5.57
N ILE A 52 -11.35 -0.24 4.81
CA ILE A 52 -11.96 -1.00 3.73
C ILE A 52 -11.82 -0.22 2.42
N GLN A 53 -11.12 -0.80 1.45
CA GLN A 53 -11.18 -0.38 0.07
C GLN A 53 -12.33 -1.13 -0.62
N MET A 54 -13.27 -0.40 -1.25
CA MET A 54 -14.57 -0.91 -1.67
C MET A 54 -14.69 -1.31 -3.15
N GLY A 55 -13.59 -1.64 -3.82
CA GLY A 55 -13.60 -2.30 -5.13
C GLY A 55 -13.13 -1.43 -6.30
N VAL A 56 -13.31 -0.12 -6.26
CA VAL A 56 -12.90 0.75 -7.38
C VAL A 56 -11.63 1.52 -7.04
N SER A 57 -10.57 1.31 -7.81
CA SER A 57 -9.34 2.12 -7.76
C SER A 57 -8.77 2.31 -9.16
N LEU A 58 -8.23 3.50 -9.47
CA LEU A 58 -7.54 3.74 -10.74
C LEU A 58 -6.20 2.99 -10.82
N SER A 59 -5.55 2.78 -9.69
CA SER A 59 -4.20 2.21 -9.57
C SER A 59 -4.07 1.43 -8.26
N HIS A 60 -2.84 1.09 -7.84
CA HIS A 60 -2.64 0.43 -6.54
C HIS A 60 -3.21 1.26 -5.38
N CYS A 61 -3.70 0.59 -4.34
CA CYS A 61 -4.55 1.23 -3.34
C CYS A 61 -3.74 2.12 -2.38
N PHE A 62 -2.76 1.55 -1.68
CA PHE A 62 -1.86 2.29 -0.79
C PHE A 62 -0.49 2.51 -1.42
N ASP A 63 0.07 3.70 -1.23
CA ASP A 63 1.30 4.13 -1.86
C ASP A 63 2.23 4.80 -0.84
N MET A 64 3.51 4.41 -0.92
CA MET A 64 4.62 5.20 -0.41
C MET A 64 5.59 5.39 -1.57
N HIS A 65 5.70 6.63 -2.04
CA HIS A 65 6.60 6.96 -3.14
C HIS A 65 8.06 6.60 -2.78
N GLY A 66 8.88 6.30 -3.77
CA GLY A 66 10.32 6.08 -3.60
C GLY A 66 11.17 7.28 -4.02
N GLY A 67 12.48 7.20 -3.80
CA GLY A 67 13.41 8.26 -4.20
C GLY A 67 13.42 8.55 -5.71
N ARG A 68 13.14 7.54 -6.56
CA ARG A 68 12.91 7.75 -8.01
C ARG A 68 11.74 8.69 -8.28
N ASP A 69 10.66 8.58 -7.52
CA ASP A 69 9.46 9.41 -7.70
C ASP A 69 9.70 10.84 -7.23
N ARG A 70 10.59 11.01 -6.24
CA ARG A 70 11.03 12.32 -5.74
C ARG A 70 12.19 12.92 -6.56
N GLY A 71 12.84 12.14 -7.42
CA GLY A 71 13.98 12.58 -8.23
C GLY A 71 15.23 12.94 -7.40
N ASP A 72 15.40 12.35 -6.21
CA ASP A 72 16.42 12.80 -5.24
C ASP A 72 17.70 11.93 -5.22
N GLY A 73 17.82 10.99 -6.15
CA GLY A 73 18.98 10.09 -6.26
C GLY A 73 19.02 8.97 -5.21
N THR A 74 18.00 8.84 -4.37
CA THR A 74 17.89 7.74 -3.41
C THR A 74 16.94 6.65 -3.91
N ASP A 75 16.92 5.53 -3.20
CA ASP A 75 15.89 4.49 -3.31
C ASP A 75 15.11 4.38 -1.99
N ILE A 76 14.92 5.51 -1.29
CA ILE A 76 14.24 5.55 0.02
C ILE A 76 12.73 5.75 -0.19
N ALA A 77 11.92 4.93 0.50
CA ALA A 77 10.47 5.04 0.56
C ALA A 77 9.97 5.18 2.01
N GLY A 78 10.35 6.28 2.67
CA GLY A 78 10.05 6.53 4.09
C GLY A 78 10.79 5.58 5.04
N ASP A 79 10.34 5.54 6.29
CA ASP A 79 10.98 4.81 7.39
C ASP A 79 10.22 3.53 7.73
N THR A 80 9.02 3.68 8.30
CA THR A 80 8.18 2.58 8.77
C THR A 80 6.80 2.68 8.15
N ILE A 81 6.38 1.61 7.48
CA ILE A 81 5.07 1.49 6.83
C ILE A 81 4.38 0.23 7.35
N LEU A 82 3.28 0.39 8.08
CA LEU A 82 2.50 -0.73 8.62
C LEU A 82 1.12 -0.75 7.98
N MET A 83 0.73 -1.88 7.43
CA MET A 83 -0.53 -2.10 6.73
C MET A 83 -1.15 -3.39 7.26
N TYR A 84 -2.14 -3.28 8.15
CA TYR A 84 -2.73 -4.48 8.76
C TYR A 84 -4.21 -4.40 9.05
N ASN A 85 -4.87 -5.55 9.09
CA ASN A 85 -6.32 -5.65 9.34
C ASN A 85 -7.16 -4.79 8.37
N ASN A 86 -6.68 -4.56 7.15
CA ASN A 86 -7.44 -3.88 6.11
C ASN A 86 -8.13 -4.91 5.20
N VAL A 87 -9.20 -4.48 4.52
CA VAL A 87 -9.88 -5.25 3.48
C VAL A 87 -9.71 -4.52 2.15
N PHE A 88 -9.18 -5.20 1.14
CA PHE A 88 -8.99 -4.69 -0.21
C PHE A 88 -9.89 -5.45 -1.19
N LEU A 89 -10.95 -4.80 -1.67
CA LEU A 89 -11.89 -5.41 -2.62
C LEU A 89 -11.57 -5.09 -4.10
N SER A 90 -10.59 -4.22 -4.34
CA SER A 90 -10.12 -3.83 -5.68
C SER A 90 -9.41 -4.97 -6.41
N ASP A 91 -9.47 -4.96 -7.74
CA ASP A 91 -8.66 -5.80 -8.62
C ASP A 91 -7.20 -5.32 -8.74
N LYS A 92 -6.88 -4.15 -8.18
CA LYS A 92 -5.54 -3.57 -8.16
C LYS A 92 -4.72 -4.10 -6.98
N LEU A 93 -3.41 -3.91 -7.07
CA LEU A 93 -2.49 -4.16 -5.96
C LEU A 93 -2.96 -3.44 -4.68
N PRO A 94 -2.93 -4.10 -3.50
CA PRO A 94 -3.24 -3.45 -2.23
C PRO A 94 -2.23 -2.35 -1.90
N TYR A 95 -0.97 -2.54 -2.28
CA TYR A 95 0.07 -1.52 -2.30
C TYR A 95 1.10 -1.84 -3.39
N ALA A 96 1.93 -0.87 -3.76
CA ALA A 96 3.08 -1.11 -4.62
C ALA A 96 4.37 -0.61 -3.97
N MET A 97 5.37 -1.49 -3.86
CA MET A 97 6.71 -1.09 -3.45
C MET A 97 7.38 -0.26 -4.53
N ARG A 98 7.84 0.93 -4.14
CA ARG A 98 8.43 1.93 -5.05
C ARG A 98 9.80 2.42 -4.61
N GLY A 99 10.26 2.00 -3.44
CA GLY A 99 11.63 2.06 -2.96
C GLY A 99 11.74 1.26 -1.66
N ALA A 100 12.94 1.22 -1.08
CA ALA A 100 13.18 0.54 0.19
C ALA A 100 12.83 1.45 1.39
N PRO A 101 11.99 1.00 2.33
CA PRO A 101 11.82 1.72 3.59
C PRO A 101 13.13 1.65 4.40
N GLN A 102 13.43 2.70 5.17
CA GLN A 102 14.66 2.75 5.96
C GLN A 102 14.64 1.76 7.13
N VAL A 103 13.45 1.50 7.69
CA VAL A 103 13.27 0.58 8.81
C VAL A 103 12.59 -0.69 8.32
N ILE A 104 11.30 -0.62 7.99
CA ILE A 104 10.48 -1.79 7.62
C ILE A 104 9.17 -1.40 6.93
N GLN A 105 8.69 -2.26 6.04
CA GLN A 105 7.31 -2.29 5.59
C GLN A 105 6.67 -3.62 5.97
N LYS A 106 5.56 -3.60 6.71
CA LYS A 106 4.81 -4.80 7.08
C LYS A 106 3.42 -4.78 6.48
N PHE A 107 3.03 -5.87 5.85
CA PHE A 107 1.68 -6.10 5.34
C PHE A 107 1.14 -7.40 5.93
N TYR A 108 0.25 -7.33 6.92
CA TYR A 108 -0.18 -8.54 7.64
C TYR A 108 -1.65 -8.52 8.08
N SER A 109 -2.24 -9.71 8.22
CA SER A 109 -3.64 -9.87 8.65
C SER A 109 -4.64 -9.08 7.78
N ASN A 110 -4.33 -8.84 6.51
CA ASN A 110 -5.24 -8.20 5.57
C ASN A 110 -6.05 -9.24 4.79
N ILE A 111 -7.20 -8.80 4.28
CA ILE A 111 -8.01 -9.57 3.32
C ILE A 111 -7.88 -8.90 1.96
N VAL A 112 -7.48 -9.66 0.95
CA VAL A 112 -7.23 -9.20 -0.41
C VAL A 112 -8.09 -10.01 -1.38
N TRP A 113 -8.92 -9.30 -2.15
CA TRP A 113 -9.82 -9.89 -3.13
C TRP A 113 -9.12 -10.70 -4.23
N PRO A 114 -8.13 -10.15 -4.96
CA PRO A 114 -7.40 -10.91 -5.98
C PRO A 114 -6.53 -12.02 -5.38
N SER A 115 -6.28 -13.05 -6.16
CA SER A 115 -5.32 -14.09 -5.82
C SER A 115 -3.89 -13.55 -5.94
N LEU A 116 -2.98 -14.05 -5.11
CA LEU A 116 -1.60 -13.57 -5.08
C LEU A 116 -0.90 -13.75 -6.45
N ASP A 117 -1.14 -14.85 -7.14
CA ASP A 117 -0.60 -15.15 -8.48
C ASP A 117 -1.12 -14.21 -9.59
N SER A 118 -2.26 -13.53 -9.37
CA SER A 118 -2.79 -12.54 -10.30
C SER A 118 -2.14 -11.15 -10.17
N LEU A 119 -1.34 -10.95 -9.13
CA LEU A 119 -0.71 -9.66 -8.81
C LEU A 119 0.77 -9.64 -9.20
N ASP A 120 1.31 -8.43 -9.37
CA ASP A 120 2.76 -8.24 -9.52
C ASP A 120 3.47 -8.47 -8.17
N ASN A 121 3.88 -9.70 -7.93
CA ASN A 121 4.56 -10.11 -6.70
C ASN A 121 5.89 -9.37 -6.48
N THR A 122 6.54 -8.87 -7.52
CA THR A 122 7.77 -8.07 -7.34
C THR A 122 7.50 -6.74 -6.65
N ARG A 123 6.28 -6.20 -6.81
CA ARG A 123 5.82 -4.98 -6.14
C ARG A 123 5.33 -5.23 -4.72
N LEU A 124 5.00 -6.46 -4.36
CA LEU A 124 4.61 -6.83 -3.00
C LEU A 124 5.83 -7.21 -2.16
N TYR A 125 6.65 -8.14 -2.66
CA TYR A 125 7.80 -8.68 -1.94
C TYR A 125 9.12 -7.94 -2.17
N GLY A 126 9.14 -6.94 -3.05
CA GLY A 126 10.34 -6.17 -3.38
C GLY A 126 11.07 -6.67 -4.63
N ARG A 127 11.72 -5.72 -5.29
CA ARG A 127 12.31 -5.83 -6.63
C ARG A 127 13.82 -6.09 -6.59
N ASN A 128 14.46 -5.81 -5.46
CA ASN A 128 15.89 -6.00 -5.21
C ASN A 128 16.14 -6.48 -3.77
N ASP A 129 17.37 -6.88 -3.46
CA ASP A 129 17.70 -7.48 -2.15
C ASP A 129 17.51 -6.50 -0.99
N LYS A 130 17.77 -5.21 -1.24
CA LYS A 130 17.57 -4.16 -0.25
C LYS A 130 16.10 -4.06 0.14
N GLU A 131 15.21 -4.01 -0.85
CA GLU A 131 13.76 -4.02 -0.67
C GLU A 131 13.26 -5.29 0.04
N LYS A 132 13.70 -6.47 -0.43
CA LYS A 132 13.32 -7.77 0.15
C LYS A 132 13.72 -7.92 1.61
N SER A 133 14.88 -7.37 1.99
CA SER A 133 15.35 -7.38 3.40
C SER A 133 14.56 -6.47 4.34
N ARG A 134 13.62 -5.67 3.80
CA ARG A 134 12.88 -4.62 4.52
C ARG A 134 11.37 -4.77 4.40
N VAL A 135 10.89 -5.91 3.91
CA VAL A 135 9.47 -6.19 3.81
C VAL A 135 9.10 -7.50 4.50
N GLU A 136 7.99 -7.48 5.21
CA GLU A 136 7.38 -8.67 5.81
C GLU A 136 5.93 -8.76 5.35
N MET A 137 5.53 -9.93 4.86
CA MET A 137 4.15 -10.20 4.48
C MET A 137 3.70 -11.53 5.08
N THR A 138 2.80 -11.48 6.07
CA THR A 138 2.38 -12.65 6.86
C THR A 138 0.88 -12.62 7.14
N ASP A 139 0.28 -13.78 7.37
CA ASP A 139 -1.12 -13.94 7.81
C ASP A 139 -2.19 -13.24 6.95
N ASN A 140 -1.91 -12.99 5.66
CA ASN A 140 -2.88 -12.33 4.77
C ASN A 140 -3.74 -13.36 4.05
N VAL A 141 -5.02 -13.06 3.90
CA VAL A 141 -5.94 -13.87 3.07
C VAL A 141 -5.99 -13.26 1.67
N PHE A 142 -5.52 -13.99 0.67
CA PHE A 142 -5.68 -13.65 -0.74
C PHE A 142 -6.81 -14.44 -1.38
N ASN A 143 -7.27 -14.00 -2.55
CA ASN A 143 -8.36 -14.63 -3.29
C ASN A 143 -9.69 -14.72 -2.51
N ALA A 144 -9.94 -13.73 -1.65
CA ALA A 144 -11.02 -13.75 -0.65
C ALA A 144 -12.43 -13.94 -1.24
N GLY A 145 -12.63 -13.55 -2.50
CA GLY A 145 -13.91 -13.64 -3.19
C GLY A 145 -14.25 -14.96 -3.85
N LYS A 146 -13.29 -15.88 -3.96
CA LYS A 146 -13.44 -17.11 -4.74
C LYS A 146 -12.97 -18.33 -3.97
N ASN A 147 -11.67 -18.44 -3.74
CA ASN A 147 -11.05 -19.56 -3.02
C ASN A 147 -9.94 -19.02 -2.12
N PRO A 148 -10.27 -18.58 -0.89
CA PRO A 148 -9.35 -17.88 -0.01
C PRO A 148 -8.10 -18.71 0.33
N VAL A 149 -6.92 -18.09 0.24
CA VAL A 149 -5.63 -18.70 0.59
C VAL A 149 -4.93 -17.81 1.60
N VAL A 150 -4.53 -18.40 2.73
CA VAL A 150 -3.70 -17.71 3.73
C VAL A 150 -2.25 -17.80 3.29
N VAL A 151 -1.60 -16.65 3.20
CA VAL A 151 -0.14 -16.55 3.09
C VAL A 151 0.42 -16.51 4.51
N PRO A 152 1.19 -17.54 4.94
CA PRO A 152 1.82 -17.56 6.25
C PRO A 152 2.79 -16.40 6.45
#